data_AF-A0AAN9BZ18-F1
#
_entry.id   AF-A0AAN9BZ18-F1
#
_cell.length_a   1.000
_cell.length_b   1.000
_cell.length_c   1.000
_cell.angle_alpha   90.00
_cell.angle_beta   90.00
_cell.angle_gamma   90.00
#
_symmetry.space_group_name_H-M   'P 1'
#
loop_
_entity.id
_entity.type
_entity.pdbx_description
1 polymer ?
#
loop_
_entity_poly.entity_id
_entity_poly.type
_entity_poly.pdbx_seq_one_letter_code
_entity_poly.pdbx_strand_id
1 'polypeptide(L)'
;MSIASDEVNFLVYRYLQESGFVHSAYVFGIESHISQSNINGALVPPAALLSIIQKGLQYTEAEISIAEDGTEKGLETLSLIDAVMPDFVESRKQAAKSSHVKAESTNTNGEEVSHAVSNNHEAMEVEGGVQIPTNKATVLRGHESEVFICAWNPTNDLLASGSGDSTARIWNL
;
A
#
# COMPACT_ATOMS: atom_id res chain seq x y z
N MET A 1 -15.78 -0.75 19.78
CA MET A 1 -16.46 0.08 18.77
C MET A 1 -16.76 -0.84 17.59
N SER A 2 -18.01 -0.94 17.14
CA SER A 2 -18.38 -1.77 15.99
C SER A 2 -18.63 -0.86 14.79
N ILE A 3 -18.10 -1.23 13.63
CA ILE A 3 -18.33 -0.53 12.36
C ILE A 3 -19.50 -1.19 11.63
N ALA A 4 -20.41 -0.39 11.07
CA ALA A 4 -21.53 -0.87 10.26
C ALA A 4 -21.19 -0.88 8.76
N SER A 5 -21.80 -1.81 8.00
CA SER A 5 -21.56 -1.91 6.55
C SER A 5 -21.92 -0.61 5.81
N ASP A 6 -22.97 0.09 6.23
CA ASP A 6 -23.37 1.36 5.64
C ASP A 6 -22.29 2.44 5.81
N GLU A 7 -21.57 2.46 6.93
CA GLU A 7 -20.49 3.40 7.19
C GLU A 7 -19.30 3.14 6.27
N VAL A 8 -18.92 1.86 6.12
CA VAL A 8 -17.85 1.46 5.19
C VAL A 8 -18.23 1.79 3.75
N ASN A 9 -19.45 1.43 3.33
CA ASN A 9 -19.96 1.71 1.99
C ASN A 9 -19.94 3.21 1.70
N PHE A 10 -20.37 4.05 2.64
CA PHE A 10 -20.37 5.49 2.45
C PHE A 10 -18.97 6.07 2.30
N LEU A 11 -18.01 5.58 3.09
CA LEU A 11 -16.61 5.99 2.97
C LEU A 11 -15.98 5.56 1.63
N VAL A 12 -16.27 4.35 1.16
CA VAL A 12 -15.83 3.85 -0.16
C VAL A 12 -16.46 4.66 -1.28
N TYR A 13 -17.77 4.88 -1.25
CA TYR A 13 -18.49 5.70 -2.23
C TYR A 13 -17.89 7.10 -2.33
N ARG A 14 -17.65 7.75 -1.19
CA ARG A 14 -17.02 9.08 -1.13
C ARG A 14 -15.60 9.08 -1.69
N TYR A 15 -14.78 8.09 -1.36
CA TYR A 15 -13.45 7.93 -1.93
C TYR A 15 -13.47 7.81 -3.46
N LEU A 16 -14.39 7.02 -4.01
CA LEU A 16 -14.53 6.86 -5.45
C LEU A 16 -14.88 8.19 -6.14
N GLN A 17 -15.79 8.98 -5.54
CA GLN A 17 -16.14 10.31 -6.04
C GLN A 17 -14.94 11.27 -5.98
N GLU A 18 -14.27 11.33 -4.83
CA GLU A 18 -13.14 12.24 -4.57
C GLU A 18 -11.93 11.93 -5.46
N SER A 19 -11.74 10.66 -5.82
CA SER A 19 -10.65 10.21 -6.71
C SER A 19 -10.99 10.33 -8.20
N GLY A 20 -12.21 10.76 -8.56
CA GLY A 20 -12.64 10.90 -9.95
C GLY A 20 -13.06 9.59 -10.63
N PHE A 21 -13.30 8.51 -9.89
CA PHE A 21 -13.77 7.23 -10.42
C PHE A 21 -15.30 7.27 -10.66
N VAL A 22 -15.73 8.13 -11.59
CA VAL A 22 -17.15 8.47 -11.80
C VAL A 22 -18.02 7.23 -12.10
N HIS A 23 -17.56 6.35 -12.99
CA HIS A 23 -18.31 5.15 -13.36
C HIS A 23 -18.42 4.17 -12.19
N SER A 24 -17.33 3.94 -11.46
CA SER A 24 -17.33 3.06 -10.29
C SER A 24 -18.19 3.62 -9.17
N ALA A 25 -18.10 4.93 -8.90
CA ALA A 25 -18.96 5.59 -7.91
C ALA A 25 -20.45 5.45 -8.27
N TYR A 26 -20.80 5.60 -9.55
CA TYR A 26 -22.17 5.43 -10.02
C TYR A 26 -22.69 4.00 -9.79
N VAL A 27 -21.96 2.99 -10.27
CA VAL A 27 -22.34 1.58 -10.12
C VAL A 27 -22.40 1.19 -8.64
N PHE A 28 -21.35 1.52 -7.88
CA PHE A 28 -21.25 1.22 -6.47
C PHE A 28 -22.37 1.88 -5.66
N GLY A 29 -22.72 3.14 -5.94
CA GLY A 29 -23.80 3.83 -5.25
C GLY A 29 -25.17 3.16 -5.42
N ILE A 30 -25.41 2.53 -6.57
CA ILE A 30 -26.64 1.76 -6.81
C ILE A 30 -26.57 0.40 -6.11
N GLU A 31 -25.48 -0.35 -6.31
CA GLU A 31 -25.30 -1.70 -5.76
C GLU A 31 -25.26 -1.70 -4.22
N SER A 32 -24.64 -0.69 -3.61
CA SER A 32 -24.57 -0.53 -2.17
C SER A 32 -25.80 0.15 -1.56
N HIS A 33 -26.81 0.50 -2.38
CA HIS A 33 -27.99 1.26 -1.98
C HIS A 33 -27.66 2.52 -1.16
N ILE A 34 -26.65 3.29 -1.56
CA ILE A 34 -26.12 4.38 -0.73
C ILE A 34 -27.16 5.46 -0.39
N SER A 35 -28.14 5.65 -1.26
CA SER A 35 -29.26 6.59 -1.04
C SER A 35 -30.19 6.19 0.11
N GLN A 36 -30.16 4.93 0.55
CA GLN A 36 -30.93 4.44 1.69
C GLN A 36 -30.14 4.51 3.01
N SER A 37 -28.86 4.88 2.94
CA SER A 37 -28.02 5.07 4.12
C SER A 37 -28.50 6.28 4.93
N ASN A 38 -28.47 6.16 6.27
CA ASN A 38 -28.80 7.25 7.19
C ASN A 38 -27.63 8.23 7.43
N ILE A 39 -26.59 8.19 6.60
CA ILE A 39 -25.37 8.98 6.78
C ILE A 39 -25.51 10.36 6.13
N ASN A 40 -25.28 11.42 6.92
CA ASN A 40 -25.24 12.78 6.41
C ASN A 40 -23.87 13.08 5.78
N GLY A 41 -23.82 13.09 4.45
CA GLY A 41 -22.60 13.36 3.70
C GLY A 41 -21.93 14.71 3.98
N ALA A 42 -22.66 15.71 4.45
CA ALA A 42 -22.09 17.02 4.80
C ALA A 42 -21.20 16.98 6.04
N LEU A 43 -21.37 15.97 6.90
CA LEU A 43 -20.55 15.77 8.10
C LEU A 43 -19.29 14.93 7.82
N VAL A 44 -19.24 14.24 6.68
CA VAL A 44 -18.11 13.39 6.31
C VAL A 44 -17.08 14.24 5.55
N PRO A 45 -15.90 14.51 6.14
CA PRO A 45 -14.89 15.34 5.51
C PRO A 45 -14.29 14.65 4.26
N PRO A 46 -13.66 15.41 3.35
CA PRO A 46 -12.88 14.84 2.27
C PRO A 46 -11.77 13.92 2.78
N ALA A 47 -11.41 12.89 2.01
CA ALA A 47 -10.37 11.92 2.33
C ALA A 47 -10.59 11.18 3.68
N ALA A 48 -11.84 11.07 4.14
CA ALA A 48 -12.17 10.40 5.39
C ALA A 48 -11.73 8.93 5.41
N LEU A 49 -11.93 8.19 4.30
CA LEU A 49 -11.50 6.81 4.18
C LEU A 49 -9.98 6.68 4.34
N LEU A 50 -9.22 7.49 3.60
CA LEU A 50 -7.75 7.48 3.67
C LEU A 50 -7.26 7.84 5.07
N SER A 51 -7.90 8.84 5.69
CA SER A 51 -7.54 9.28 7.06
C SER A 51 -7.75 8.16 8.08
N ILE A 52 -8.83 7.38 7.96
CA ILE A 52 -9.10 6.24 8.85
C ILE A 52 -8.11 5.11 8.58
N ILE A 53 -7.82 4.79 7.33
CA ILE A 53 -6.83 3.77 6.95
C ILE A 53 -5.44 4.14 7.50
N GLN A 54 -5.01 5.39 7.34
CA GLN A 54 -3.73 5.86 7.85
C GLN A 54 -3.66 5.79 9.38
N LYS A 55 -4.73 6.15 10.09
CA LYS A 55 -4.81 5.98 11.55
C LYS A 55 -4.80 4.50 11.96
N GLY A 56 -5.45 3.63 11.18
CA GLY A 56 -5.40 2.18 11.40
C GLY A 56 -3.98 1.64 11.28
N LEU A 57 -3.23 2.08 10.25
CA LEU A 57 -1.83 1.72 10.06
C LEU A 57 -0.96 2.17 11.24
N GLN A 58 -1.09 3.43 11.66
CA GLN A 58 -0.37 3.97 12.83
C GLN A 58 -0.73 3.23 14.13
N TYR A 59 -1.99 2.83 14.27
CA TYR A 59 -2.44 2.04 15.40
C TYR A 59 -1.78 0.65 15.40
N THR A 60 -1.71 -0.01 14.23
CA THR A 60 -0.98 -1.28 14.09
C THR A 60 0.51 -1.10 14.39
N GLU A 61 1.15 -0.05 13.91
CA GLU A 61 2.56 0.27 14.25
C GLU A 61 2.75 0.42 15.76
N ALA A 62 1.87 1.16 16.42
CA ALA A 62 1.90 1.35 17.87
C ALA A 62 1.70 0.03 18.64
N GLU A 63 0.81 -0.86 18.19
CA GLU A 63 0.63 -2.17 18.80
C GLU A 63 1.87 -3.08 18.67
N ILE A 64 2.69 -2.87 17.64
CA ILE A 64 3.95 -3.62 17.44
C ILE A 64 5.09 -2.97 18.24
N SER A 65 5.11 -1.64 18.35
CA SER A 65 6.23 -0.91 18.97
C SER A 65 6.21 -0.90 20.48
N ILE A 66 5.04 -1.04 21.10
CA ILE A 66 4.90 -1.08 22.55
C ILE A 66 5.24 -2.47 23.07
N ALA A 67 6.32 -2.58 23.84
CA ALA A 67 6.68 -3.80 24.53
C ALA A 67 5.75 -4.07 25.73
N GLU A 68 5.75 -5.30 26.25
CA GLU A 68 4.91 -5.71 27.39
C GLU A 68 5.19 -4.90 28.68
N ASP A 69 6.36 -4.24 28.76
CA ASP A 69 6.75 -3.34 29.85
C ASP A 69 6.39 -1.86 29.61
N GLY A 70 5.74 -1.55 28.49
CA GLY A 70 5.35 -0.18 28.11
C GLY A 70 6.48 0.65 27.50
N THR A 71 7.67 0.06 27.24
CA THR A 71 8.74 0.76 26.53
C THR A 71 8.45 0.81 25.02
N GLU A 72 8.72 1.96 24.42
CA GLU A 72 8.60 2.16 22.96
C GLU A 72 9.88 1.67 22.28
N LYS A 73 9.72 0.80 21.28
CA LYS A 73 10.82 0.38 20.40
C LYS A 73 10.76 1.17 19.11
N GLY A 74 11.91 1.72 18.69
CA GLY A 74 12.03 2.33 17.37
C GLY A 74 11.83 1.27 16.29
N LEU A 75 10.68 1.31 15.62
CA LEU A 75 10.37 0.48 14.47
C LEU A 75 10.37 1.31 13.20
N GLU A 76 10.76 0.68 12.09
CA GLU A 76 10.57 1.29 10.77
C GLU A 76 9.08 1.24 10.41
N THR A 77 8.65 2.25 9.67
CA THR A 77 7.27 2.44 9.17
C THR A 77 6.77 1.21 8.44
N LEU A 78 5.53 0.79 8.75
CA LEU A 78 4.81 -0.24 8.02
C LEU A 78 4.23 0.35 6.74
N SER A 79 4.32 -0.39 5.64
CA SER A 79 3.50 -0.09 4.47
C SER A 79 2.08 -0.60 4.69
N LEU A 80 1.12 -0.02 3.96
CA LEU A 80 -0.28 -0.44 4.05
C LEU A 80 -0.47 -1.91 3.62
N ILE A 81 0.31 -2.38 2.65
CA ILE A 81 0.25 -3.77 2.18
C ILE A 81 0.79 -4.73 3.24
N ASP A 82 1.86 -4.35 3.92
CA ASP A 82 2.43 -5.15 5.00
C ASP A 82 1.47 -5.28 6.18
N ALA A 83 0.77 -4.20 6.51
CA ALA A 83 -0.18 -4.16 7.63
C ALA A 83 -1.41 -5.05 7.41
N VAL A 84 -1.77 -5.38 6.18
CA VAL A 84 -2.86 -6.31 5.87
C VAL A 84 -2.41 -7.76 5.71
N MET A 85 -1.10 -8.05 5.82
CA MET A 85 -0.54 -9.39 5.77
C MET A 85 -0.29 -9.93 7.19
N PRO A 86 -1.08 -10.90 7.69
CA PRO A 86 -0.99 -11.38 9.08
C PRO A 86 0.40 -11.93 9.45
N ASP A 87 0.99 -12.74 8.56
CA ASP A 87 2.28 -13.39 8.80
C ASP A 87 3.42 -12.36 8.98
N PHE A 88 3.36 -11.25 8.23
CA PHE A 88 4.34 -10.18 8.32
C PHE A 88 4.23 -9.43 9.65
N VAL A 89 2.99 -9.08 10.03
CA VAL A 89 2.70 -8.42 11.31
C VAL A 89 3.14 -9.31 12.49
N GLU A 90 2.87 -10.61 12.43
CA GLU A 90 3.29 -11.56 13.46
C GLU A 90 4.81 -11.70 13.55
N SER A 91 5.50 -11.82 12.42
CA SER A 91 6.96 -11.87 12.36
C SER A 91 7.59 -10.62 13.00
N ARG A 92 7.02 -9.44 12.72
CA ARG A 92 7.49 -8.17 13.29
C ARG A 92 7.20 -8.06 14.78
N LYS A 93 6.06 -8.57 15.26
CA LYS A 93 5.76 -8.73 16.70
C LYS A 93 6.74 -9.67 17.39
N GLN A 94 7.14 -10.78 16.75
CA GLN A 94 8.11 -11.72 17.32
C GLN A 94 9.53 -11.12 17.41
N ALA A 95 9.99 -10.45 16.36
CA ALA A 95 11.26 -9.72 16.37
C ALA A 95 11.29 -8.63 17.45
N ALA A 96 10.16 -7.95 17.68
CA ALA A 96 10.01 -7.00 18.77
C ALA A 96 10.08 -7.66 20.16
N LYS A 97 9.71 -8.93 20.32
CA LYS A 97 9.79 -9.66 21.61
C LYS A 97 11.19 -10.18 21.93
N SER A 98 11.97 -10.61 20.93
CA SER A 98 13.29 -11.23 21.15
C SER A 98 14.41 -10.26 21.58
N SER A 99 14.20 -8.94 21.49
CA SER A 99 15.22 -7.93 21.80
C SER A 99 15.45 -7.69 23.31
N HIS A 100 14.74 -8.37 24.22
CA HIS A 100 14.91 -8.21 25.67
C HIS A 100 15.90 -9.18 26.35
N VAL A 101 16.65 -9.99 25.58
CA VAL A 101 17.74 -10.83 26.13
C VAL A 101 19.00 -10.74 25.27
N LYS A 102 19.68 -9.58 25.29
CA LYS A 102 21.15 -9.54 25.14
C LYS A 102 21.71 -8.18 25.53
N ALA A 103 21.89 -7.99 26.84
CA ALA A 103 22.84 -7.04 27.36
C ALA A 103 23.85 -7.82 28.22
N GLU A 104 24.88 -8.36 27.58
CA GLU A 104 26.17 -8.55 28.24
C GLU A 104 27.28 -8.57 27.18
N SER A 105 28.18 -7.62 27.34
CA SER A 105 29.31 -7.29 26.49
C SER A 105 30.44 -8.32 26.61
N THR A 106 31.02 -8.72 25.48
CA THR A 106 32.41 -9.16 25.44
C THR A 106 33.06 -8.75 24.12
N ASN A 107 34.16 -8.01 24.25
CA ASN A 107 35.03 -7.53 23.19
C ASN A 107 35.68 -8.70 22.41
N THR A 108 35.97 -8.53 21.12
CA THR A 108 37.34 -8.51 20.54
C THR A 108 37.32 -8.46 19.01
N ASN A 109 38.17 -7.57 18.47
CA ASN A 109 38.87 -7.50 17.18
C ASN A 109 38.18 -7.87 15.86
N GLY A 110 38.40 -6.98 14.88
CA GLY A 110 37.89 -7.11 13.53
C GLY A 110 38.68 -8.08 12.64
N GLU A 111 38.05 -8.45 11.54
CA GLU A 111 38.49 -8.27 10.15
C GLU A 111 37.36 -8.75 9.23
N GLU A 112 37.33 -8.17 8.03
CA GLU A 112 36.33 -8.32 6.97
C GLU A 112 36.06 -9.77 6.55
N VAL A 113 34.79 -10.14 6.31
CA VAL A 113 34.42 -11.01 5.17
C VAL A 113 32.98 -10.70 4.71
N SER A 114 32.88 -10.32 3.44
CA SER A 114 31.66 -10.22 2.62
C SER A 114 30.90 -11.54 2.53
N HIS A 115 29.59 -11.56 2.78
CA HIS A 115 28.74 -12.69 2.38
C HIS A 115 27.51 -12.24 1.61
N ALA A 116 27.49 -12.68 0.35
CA ALA A 116 26.44 -12.55 -0.64
C ALA A 116 25.12 -13.16 -0.15
N VAL A 117 24.03 -12.43 -0.38
CA VAL A 117 22.67 -12.95 -0.20
C VAL A 117 22.25 -13.65 -1.49
N SER A 118 22.07 -14.97 -1.41
CA SER A 118 21.43 -15.77 -2.45
C SER A 118 19.97 -15.37 -2.58
N ASN A 119 19.60 -14.82 -3.75
CA ASN A 119 18.23 -14.65 -4.18
C ASN A 119 17.63 -16.01 -4.55
N ASN A 120 16.84 -16.60 -3.66
CA ASN A 120 15.89 -17.64 -4.03
C ASN A 120 14.51 -16.98 -4.24
N HIS A 121 14.26 -16.49 -5.47
CA HIS A 121 12.92 -16.18 -5.93
C HIS A 121 12.32 -17.47 -6.50
N GLU A 122 11.42 -18.11 -5.76
CA GLU A 122 10.54 -19.12 -6.36
C GLU A 122 9.60 -18.42 -7.34
N ALA A 123 9.61 -18.90 -8.58
CA ALA A 123 8.79 -18.38 -9.66
C ALA A 123 7.32 -18.72 -9.40
N MET A 124 6.50 -17.67 -9.29
CA MET A 124 5.04 -17.78 -9.29
C MET A 124 4.60 -18.40 -10.63
N GLU A 125 4.03 -19.60 -10.58
CA GLU A 125 3.40 -20.22 -11.76
C GLU A 125 2.18 -19.39 -12.17
N VAL A 126 2.36 -18.57 -13.19
CA VAL A 126 1.27 -17.78 -13.80
C VAL A 126 0.43 -18.73 -14.65
N GLU A 127 -0.74 -19.08 -14.14
CA GLU A 127 -1.77 -19.81 -14.85
C GLU A 127 -2.17 -19.02 -16.12
N GLY A 128 -1.89 -19.59 -17.30
CA GLY A 128 -2.47 -19.23 -18.60
C GLY A 128 -2.41 -17.75 -19.01
N GLY A 129 -1.22 -17.24 -19.34
CA GLY A 129 -1.03 -15.86 -19.82
C GLY A 129 -1.90 -15.52 -21.05
N VAL A 130 -2.76 -14.52 -20.91
CA VAL A 130 -3.41 -13.86 -22.05
C VAL A 130 -2.32 -13.11 -22.83
N GLN A 131 -1.86 -13.70 -23.94
CA GLN A 131 -0.87 -13.07 -24.82
C GLN A 131 -1.52 -11.93 -25.60
N ILE A 132 -1.24 -10.68 -25.23
CA ILE A 132 -1.68 -9.52 -26.03
C ILE A 132 -0.83 -9.47 -27.31
N PRO A 133 -1.44 -9.48 -28.52
CA PRO A 133 -0.70 -9.36 -29.76
C PRO A 133 0.11 -8.06 -29.83
N THR A 134 1.37 -8.12 -30.27
CA THR A 134 2.29 -6.97 -30.30
C THR A 134 1.78 -5.82 -31.17
N ASN A 135 0.93 -6.11 -32.17
CA ASN A 135 0.29 -5.09 -33.01
C ASN A 135 -0.83 -4.32 -32.30
N LYS A 136 -1.26 -4.75 -31.11
CA LYS A 136 -2.27 -4.08 -30.28
C LYS A 136 -1.67 -3.37 -29.06
N ALA A 137 -0.34 -3.34 -28.95
CA ALA A 137 0.37 -2.69 -27.84
C ALA A 137 1.37 -1.66 -28.38
N THR A 138 1.31 -0.44 -27.85
CA THR A 138 2.31 0.60 -28.13
C THR A 138 3.38 0.57 -27.05
N VAL A 139 4.65 0.49 -27.45
CA VAL A 139 5.79 0.48 -26.51
C VAL A 139 6.39 1.87 -26.42
N LEU A 140 6.35 2.47 -25.23
CA LEU A 140 6.92 3.78 -24.93
C LEU A 140 8.31 3.60 -24.31
N ARG A 141 9.35 3.81 -25.12
CA ARG A 141 10.74 3.63 -24.70
C ARG A 141 11.30 4.92 -24.12
N GLY A 142 11.83 4.87 -22.91
CA GLY A 142 12.53 6.01 -22.33
C GLY A 142 12.93 5.85 -20.88
N HIS A 143 12.17 5.11 -20.08
CA HIS A 143 12.60 4.81 -18.71
C HIS A 143 13.76 3.81 -18.70
N GLU A 144 14.73 4.04 -17.82
CA GLU A 144 15.93 3.21 -17.67
C GLU A 144 15.81 2.19 -16.53
N SER A 145 14.71 2.26 -15.74
CA SER A 145 14.37 1.33 -14.66
C SER A 145 12.87 1.01 -14.70
N GLU A 146 12.41 0.21 -13.73
CA GLU A 146 11.01 -0.16 -13.55
C GLU A 146 10.09 1.07 -13.47
N VAL A 147 8.90 0.96 -14.07
CA VAL A 147 7.85 1.97 -13.96
C VAL A 147 6.89 1.51 -12.86
N PHE A 148 6.80 2.30 -11.80
CA PHE A 148 5.96 1.97 -10.64
C PHE A 148 4.54 2.53 -10.76
N ILE A 149 4.36 3.59 -11.56
CA ILE A 149 3.09 4.31 -11.67
C ILE A 149 2.88 4.89 -13.07
N CYS A 150 1.64 4.89 -13.53
CA CYS A 150 1.22 5.67 -14.69
C CYS A 150 -0.22 6.19 -14.54
N ALA A 151 -0.52 7.34 -15.15
CA ALA A 151 -1.83 7.96 -15.12
C ALA A 151 -2.11 8.73 -16.41
N TRP A 152 -3.28 8.50 -16.99
CA TRP A 152 -3.76 9.26 -18.15
C TRP A 152 -4.29 10.63 -17.73
N ASN A 153 -4.05 11.63 -18.58
CA ASN A 153 -4.75 12.90 -18.48
C ASN A 153 -6.23 12.67 -18.90
N PRO A 154 -7.20 13.18 -18.11
CA PRO A 154 -8.62 12.92 -18.37
C PRO A 154 -9.21 13.72 -19.55
N THR A 155 -8.50 14.73 -20.05
CA THR A 155 -8.99 15.61 -21.13
C THR A 155 -8.14 15.56 -22.41
N ASN A 156 -6.84 15.27 -22.27
CA ASN A 156 -5.91 15.23 -23.38
C ASN A 156 -5.30 13.83 -23.50
N ASP A 157 -4.87 13.43 -24.69
CA ASP A 157 -4.16 12.16 -24.93
C ASP A 157 -2.70 12.22 -24.44
N LEU A 158 -2.54 12.48 -23.15
CA LEU A 158 -1.27 12.51 -22.44
C LEU A 158 -1.22 11.42 -21.38
N LEU A 159 -0.09 10.74 -21.30
CA LEU A 159 0.19 9.76 -20.26
C LEU A 159 1.36 10.24 -19.41
N ALA A 160 1.21 10.25 -18.09
CA ALA A 160 2.31 10.45 -17.15
C ALA A 160 2.80 9.10 -16.61
N SER A 161 4.13 8.92 -16.51
CA SER A 161 4.74 7.76 -15.88
C SER A 161 5.86 8.16 -14.92
N GLY A 162 6.01 7.43 -13.81
CA GLY A 162 7.10 7.58 -12.84
C GLY A 162 7.90 6.29 -12.68
N SER A 163 9.22 6.39 -12.67
CA SER A 163 10.14 5.24 -12.68
C SER A 163 11.20 5.31 -11.59
N GLY A 164 11.78 4.14 -11.28
CA GLY A 164 12.97 3.98 -10.45
C GLY A 164 14.23 4.65 -11.01
N ASP A 165 14.22 5.09 -12.27
CA ASP A 165 15.30 5.88 -12.87
C ASP A 165 15.37 7.33 -12.35
N SER A 166 14.58 7.64 -11.31
CA SER A 166 14.45 8.97 -10.70
C SER A 166 13.87 10.04 -11.63
N THR A 167 13.19 9.63 -12.71
CA THR A 167 12.52 10.54 -13.64
C THR A 167 11.02 10.27 -13.71
N ALA A 168 10.27 11.34 -14.04
CA ALA A 168 8.90 11.25 -14.51
C ALA A 168 8.84 11.72 -15.96
N ARG A 169 8.03 11.05 -16.78
CA ARG A 169 7.88 11.34 -18.21
C ARG A 169 6.43 11.61 -18.57
N ILE A 170 6.23 12.54 -19.50
CA ILE A 170 4.93 12.82 -20.12
C ILE A 170 5.02 12.36 -21.58
N TRP A 171 4.12 11.48 -21.97
CA TRP A 171 4.00 10.93 -23.31
C TRP A 171 2.84 11.60 -24.04
N ASN A 172 3.07 11.97 -25.29
CA ASN A 172 2.03 12.45 -26.21
C ASN A 172 1.69 11.31 -27.16
N LEU A 173 0.42 10.91 -27.21
CA LEU A 173 -0.05 9.70 -27.88
C LEU A 173 -1.00 10.00 -29.04
#